data_AF-A0A535DI43-F1
#
_entry.id   AF-A0A535DI43-F1
#
_cell.length_a   1.000
_cell.length_b   1.000
_cell.length_c   1.000
_cell.angle_alpha   90.00
_cell.angle_beta   90.00
_cell.angle_gamma   90.00
#
_symmetry.space_group_name_H-M   'P 1'
#
loop_
_entity.id
_entity.type
_entity.pdbx_description
1 polymer ?
#
loop_
_entity_poly.entity_id
_entity_poly.type
_entity_poly.pdbx_seq_one_letter_code
_entity_poly.pdbx_strand_id
1 'polypeptide(L)'
;MPACQANGRARVGRQGRARRGMSRRLIGLPELEDLAIGAAVLGTGGGGDPYVGKLWAQGRIHARGPVELIDADDLADDDLVIAAAMMGAPSVIVEKIPNGAELVAAFQAVEQACEARAAAVMCIEAGGINSTIPFALAADLGLPVVDADGMGRAFPEVQMVSFAAYGLPATPMAIADEHGNVTLLRTTSAEWAERLGRALVVAEGGASVLAQYPLRGLDFKRTAIRGTLSLALEIGAGLRGAGRQGNVAIESLTHRLRGAVIFHG
;
A
#
# COMPACT_ATOMS: atom_id res chain seq x y z
N MET A 1 7.52 -8.72 21.87
CA MET A 1 6.14 -8.44 21.41
C MET A 1 5.82 -6.96 21.63
N PRO A 2 5.82 -6.13 20.57
CA PRO A 2 5.06 -4.87 20.62
C PRO A 2 4.01 -4.71 19.50
N ALA A 3 4.25 -5.21 18.27
CA ALA A 3 3.50 -4.76 17.09
C ALA A 3 1.97 -5.02 17.10
N CYS A 4 1.52 -6.16 17.63
CA CYS A 4 0.08 -6.46 17.70
C CYS A 4 -0.55 -6.19 19.09
N GLN A 5 0.21 -5.83 20.14
CA GLN A 5 -0.38 -5.77 21.48
C GLN A 5 -1.33 -4.58 21.61
N ALA A 6 -2.62 -4.88 21.83
CA ALA A 6 -3.60 -3.87 22.21
C ALA A 6 -3.38 -3.49 23.67
N ASN A 7 -3.46 -2.20 24.00
CA ASN A 7 -3.60 -1.77 25.39
C ASN A 7 -4.98 -2.20 25.93
N GLY A 8 -5.11 -3.46 26.34
CA GLY A 8 -6.04 -3.99 27.35
C GLY A 8 -7.47 -3.46 27.45
N ARG A 9 -8.12 -3.03 26.36
CA ARG A 9 -9.53 -2.63 26.37
C ARG A 9 -10.26 -3.23 25.17
N ALA A 10 -11.00 -4.31 25.42
CA ALA A 10 -11.96 -4.87 24.49
C ALA A 10 -12.93 -3.76 24.00
N ARG A 11 -13.02 -3.55 22.69
CA ARG A 11 -14.02 -2.63 22.12
C ARG A 11 -15.32 -3.39 21.84
N VAL A 12 -16.34 -3.04 22.62
CA VAL A 12 -17.76 -3.16 22.27
C VAL A 12 -18.01 -2.41 20.96
N GLY A 13 -18.85 -2.99 20.08
CA GLY A 13 -19.08 -2.55 18.71
C GLY A 13 -19.28 -1.04 18.55
N ARG A 14 -18.58 -0.43 17.60
CA ARG A 14 -18.78 0.97 17.23
C ARG A 14 -19.73 1.08 16.03
N GLN A 15 -20.97 1.45 16.32
CA GLN A 15 -21.79 2.21 15.37
C GLN A 15 -21.08 3.53 15.03
N GLY A 16 -21.21 3.96 13.77
CA GLY A 16 -20.45 5.03 13.16
C GLY A 16 -20.43 6.33 13.97
N ARG A 17 -19.23 6.74 14.39
CA ARG A 17 -18.99 8.13 14.78
C ARG A 17 -18.87 8.95 13.50
N ALA A 18 -19.84 9.81 13.23
CA ALA A 18 -19.72 10.86 12.22
C ALA A 18 -18.51 11.74 12.57
N ARG A 19 -17.40 11.58 11.82
CA ARG A 19 -16.21 12.42 11.93
C ARG A 19 -16.55 13.83 11.42
N ARG A 20 -16.31 14.85 12.24
CA ARG A 20 -16.59 16.26 11.94
C ARG A 20 -15.69 16.76 10.80
N GLY A 21 -16.29 17.24 9.72
CA GLY A 21 -15.87 18.49 9.06
C GLY A 21 -14.65 18.51 8.13
N MET A 22 -14.24 17.41 7.52
CA MET A 22 -13.21 17.41 6.47
C MET A 22 -13.70 16.73 5.20
N SER A 23 -13.42 17.33 4.05
CA SER A 23 -13.76 16.78 2.73
C SER A 23 -13.08 15.43 2.56
N ARG A 24 -13.84 14.34 2.65
CA ARG A 24 -13.34 12.98 2.42
C ARG A 24 -12.90 12.87 0.95
N ARG A 25 -11.62 12.61 0.72
CA ARG A 25 -11.13 12.35 -0.64
C ARG A 25 -11.51 10.92 -0.99
N LEU A 26 -12.31 10.77 -2.04
CA LEU A 26 -12.68 9.47 -2.57
C LEU A 26 -11.80 9.17 -3.79
N ILE A 27 -11.26 7.95 -3.83
CA ILE A 27 -10.50 7.44 -4.97
C ILE A 27 -11.44 6.56 -5.77
N GLY A 28 -11.89 7.08 -6.92
CA GLY A 28 -12.66 6.38 -7.91
C GLY A 28 -11.82 5.96 -9.12
N LEU A 29 -12.49 5.63 -10.22
CA LEU A 29 -11.81 5.20 -11.45
C LEU A 29 -10.88 6.29 -12.04
N PRO A 30 -11.28 7.58 -12.11
CA PRO A 30 -10.41 8.63 -12.63
C PRO A 30 -9.18 8.86 -11.75
N GLU A 31 -9.36 8.85 -10.42
CA GLU A 31 -8.26 9.03 -9.47
C GLU A 31 -7.28 7.85 -9.53
N LEU A 32 -7.74 6.63 -9.79
CA LEU A 32 -6.85 5.48 -10.00
C LEU A 32 -5.97 5.62 -11.25
N GLU A 33 -6.45 6.28 -12.31
CA GLU A 33 -5.62 6.58 -13.48
C GLU A 33 -4.50 7.55 -13.11
N ASP A 34 -4.83 8.63 -12.39
CA ASP A 34 -3.83 9.59 -11.90
C ASP A 34 -2.85 8.91 -10.93
N LEU A 35 -3.35 8.11 -10.00
CA LEU A 35 -2.53 7.40 -9.03
C LEU A 35 -1.53 6.47 -9.73
N ALA A 36 -1.96 5.71 -10.74
CA ALA A 36 -1.08 4.80 -11.47
C ALA A 36 0.03 5.57 -12.21
N ILE A 37 -0.29 6.69 -12.87
CA ILE A 37 0.71 7.53 -13.54
C ILE A 37 1.71 8.09 -12.53
N GLY A 38 1.23 8.65 -11.42
CA GLY A 38 2.09 9.18 -10.35
C GLY A 38 2.95 8.11 -9.71
N ALA A 39 2.40 6.94 -9.43
CA ALA A 39 3.11 5.79 -8.87
C ALA A 39 4.20 5.27 -9.82
N ALA A 40 4.01 5.35 -11.15
CA ALA A 40 5.06 5.03 -12.11
C ALA A 40 6.25 6.00 -12.00
N VAL A 41 5.98 7.30 -11.81
CA VAL A 41 7.03 8.33 -11.60
C VAL A 41 7.75 8.11 -10.27
N LEU A 42 7.01 7.97 -9.17
CA LEU A 42 7.57 7.74 -7.83
C LEU A 42 8.21 6.35 -7.69
N GLY A 43 7.90 5.43 -8.60
CA GLY A 43 8.55 4.13 -8.69
C GLY A 43 10.05 4.24 -8.98
N THR A 44 10.56 5.35 -9.53
CA THR A 44 11.99 5.54 -9.82
C THR A 44 12.62 4.40 -10.64
N GLY A 45 11.83 3.74 -11.50
CA GLY A 45 12.22 2.56 -12.28
C GLY A 45 12.07 1.21 -11.55
N GLY A 46 11.67 1.21 -10.27
CA GLY A 46 11.32 0.04 -9.47
C GLY A 46 9.81 -0.10 -9.25
N GLY A 47 9.40 -1.07 -8.43
CA GLY A 47 7.99 -1.29 -8.04
C GLY A 47 7.10 -1.94 -9.12
N GLY A 48 7.61 -2.08 -10.34
CA GLY A 48 6.89 -2.69 -11.46
C GLY A 48 5.85 -1.79 -12.11
N ASP A 49 5.20 -2.31 -13.16
CA ASP A 49 4.12 -1.59 -13.83
C ASP A 49 2.87 -1.54 -12.93
N PRO A 50 2.33 -0.34 -12.60
CA PRO A 50 1.11 -0.21 -11.84
C PRO A 50 -0.13 -0.72 -12.57
N TYR A 51 -0.06 -1.01 -13.88
CA TYR A 51 -1.18 -1.35 -14.75
C TYR A 51 -2.03 -2.51 -14.23
N VAL A 52 -1.43 -3.66 -13.91
CA VAL A 52 -2.18 -4.84 -13.43
C VAL A 52 -2.89 -4.53 -12.11
N GLY A 53 -2.19 -3.92 -11.16
CA GLY A 53 -2.81 -3.54 -9.88
C GLY A 53 -3.88 -2.46 -10.03
N LYS A 54 -3.73 -1.53 -10.98
CA LYS A 54 -4.74 -0.54 -11.33
C LYS A 54 -6.00 -1.21 -11.87
N LEU A 55 -5.87 -2.13 -12.82
CA LEU A 55 -7.02 -2.85 -13.39
C LEU A 55 -7.75 -3.66 -12.31
N TRP A 56 -6.99 -4.31 -11.42
CA TRP A 56 -7.56 -5.01 -10.29
C TRP A 56 -8.36 -4.06 -9.38
N ALA A 57 -7.75 -2.94 -8.97
CA ALA A 57 -8.42 -1.93 -8.14
C ALA A 57 -9.65 -1.33 -8.83
N GLN A 58 -9.58 -1.03 -10.13
CA GLN A 58 -10.71 -0.55 -10.92
C GLN A 58 -11.86 -1.55 -10.94
N GLY A 59 -11.57 -2.84 -11.12
CA GLY A 59 -12.58 -3.90 -11.09
C GLY A 59 -13.29 -3.98 -9.73
N ARG A 60 -12.54 -3.87 -8.62
CA ARG A 60 -13.14 -3.90 -7.27
C ARG A 60 -13.92 -2.62 -6.97
N ILE A 61 -13.39 -1.45 -7.30
CA ILE A 61 -14.06 -0.16 -7.12
C ILE A 61 -15.34 -0.07 -7.96
N HIS A 62 -15.33 -0.59 -9.18
CA HIS A 62 -16.53 -0.67 -10.01
C HIS A 62 -17.63 -1.53 -9.35
N ALA A 63 -17.25 -2.63 -8.69
CA ALA A 63 -18.18 -3.54 -8.04
C ALA A 63 -18.63 -3.10 -6.63
N ARG A 64 -17.78 -2.37 -5.90
CA ARG A 64 -17.95 -2.08 -4.45
C ARG A 64 -18.11 -0.59 -4.12
N GLY A 65 -17.77 0.29 -5.05
CA GLY A 65 -17.73 1.74 -4.84
C GLY A 65 -16.32 2.28 -4.60
N PRO A 66 -16.16 3.61 -4.55
CA PRO A 66 -14.87 4.26 -4.36
C PRO A 66 -14.30 4.02 -2.95
N VAL A 67 -12.98 4.14 -2.84
CA VAL A 67 -12.25 3.97 -1.57
C VAL A 67 -11.99 5.32 -0.93
N GLU A 68 -12.17 5.41 0.39
CA GLU A 68 -11.84 6.62 1.15
C GLU A 68 -10.33 6.71 1.37
N LEU A 69 -9.73 7.85 0.99
CA LEU A 69 -8.35 8.21 1.34
C LEU A 69 -8.38 9.14 2.56
N ILE A 70 -7.77 8.70 3.66
CA ILE A 70 -7.76 9.43 4.95
C ILE A 70 -6.37 9.94 5.30
N ASP A 71 -6.28 11.00 6.11
CA ASP A 71 -5.01 11.44 6.67
C ASP A 71 -4.56 10.47 7.80
N ALA A 72 -3.26 10.38 8.05
CA ALA A 72 -2.74 9.60 9.16
C ALA A 72 -3.29 10.11 10.52
N ASP A 73 -3.57 11.40 10.67
CA ASP A 73 -4.16 11.97 11.89
C ASP A 73 -5.63 11.59 12.12
N ASP A 74 -6.31 11.06 11.09
CA ASP A 74 -7.65 10.50 11.25
C ASP A 74 -7.64 9.13 11.97
N LEU A 75 -6.47 8.51 12.15
CA LEU A 75 -6.32 7.28 12.92
C LEU A 75 -6.27 7.54 14.42
N ALA A 76 -7.05 6.77 15.18
CA ALA A 76 -6.86 6.70 16.62
C ALA A 76 -5.53 6.00 16.95
N ASP A 77 -4.94 6.32 18.09
CA ASP A 77 -3.65 5.77 18.52
C ASP A 77 -3.62 4.24 18.60
N ASP A 78 -4.77 3.62 18.89
CA ASP A 78 -4.95 2.18 19.05
C ASP A 78 -5.46 1.47 17.78
N ASP A 79 -5.83 2.21 16.74
CA ASP A 79 -6.29 1.66 15.47
C ASP A 79 -5.17 0.82 14.84
N LEU A 80 -5.52 -0.33 14.25
CA LEU A 80 -4.56 -1.20 13.57
C LEU A 80 -4.52 -0.83 12.08
N VAL A 81 -3.32 -0.63 11.54
CA VAL A 81 -3.06 -0.39 10.13
C VAL A 81 -2.16 -1.51 9.63
N ILE A 82 -2.47 -2.07 8.46
CA ILE A 82 -1.71 -3.19 7.88
C ILE A 82 -1.37 -2.83 6.44
N ALA A 83 -0.12 -3.07 6.03
CA ALA A 83 0.30 -2.89 4.65
C ALA A 83 -0.15 -4.05 3.80
N ALA A 84 -0.68 -3.72 2.62
CA ALA A 84 -0.89 -4.65 1.52
C ALA A 84 0.18 -4.43 0.46
N ALA A 85 0.76 -5.51 -0.04
CA ALA A 85 1.82 -5.45 -1.04
C ALA A 85 1.87 -6.72 -1.89
N MET A 86 2.72 -6.69 -2.91
CA MET A 86 3.16 -7.83 -3.69
C MET A 86 4.68 -7.95 -3.55
N MET A 87 5.15 -9.19 -3.47
CA MET A 87 6.57 -9.53 -3.54
C MET A 87 6.79 -10.49 -4.70
N GLY A 88 7.91 -10.30 -5.39
CA GLY A 88 8.31 -11.14 -6.52
C GLY A 88 8.71 -10.30 -7.72
N ALA A 89 8.72 -10.93 -8.88
CA ALA A 89 9.05 -10.29 -10.14
C ALA A 89 7.81 -9.61 -10.73
N PRO A 90 7.82 -8.28 -10.96
CA PRO A 90 6.68 -7.60 -11.58
C PRO A 90 6.32 -8.12 -12.96
N SER A 91 7.28 -8.67 -13.72
CA SER A 91 7.02 -9.28 -15.02
C SER A 91 6.14 -10.53 -14.91
N VAL A 92 6.25 -11.28 -13.82
CA VAL A 92 5.50 -12.54 -13.62
C VAL A 92 4.02 -12.25 -13.41
N ILE A 93 3.66 -11.16 -12.72
CA ILE A 93 2.25 -10.88 -12.40
C ILE A 93 1.40 -10.58 -13.64
N VAL A 94 2.04 -10.26 -14.77
CA VAL A 94 1.37 -10.05 -16.06
C VAL A 94 0.85 -11.37 -16.64
N GLU A 95 1.52 -12.50 -16.33
CA GLU A 95 1.16 -13.84 -16.80
C GLU A 95 0.45 -14.67 -15.71
N LYS A 96 0.84 -14.45 -14.44
CA LYS A 96 0.26 -15.06 -13.24
C LYS A 96 -0.76 -14.11 -12.62
N ILE A 97 -1.89 -13.95 -13.32
CA ILE A 97 -2.94 -13.00 -12.95
C ILE A 97 -3.53 -13.37 -11.58
N PRO A 98 -3.62 -12.41 -10.64
CA PRO A 98 -4.23 -12.64 -9.33
C PRO A 98 -5.68 -13.15 -9.43
N ASN A 99 -6.08 -14.09 -8.57
CA ASN A 99 -7.45 -14.59 -8.55
C ASN A 99 -8.44 -13.62 -7.87
N GLY A 100 -7.92 -12.72 -7.04
CA GLY A 100 -8.64 -11.65 -6.35
C GLY A 100 -8.86 -11.89 -4.85
N ALA A 101 -8.73 -13.12 -4.35
CA ALA A 101 -9.00 -13.52 -2.97
C ALA A 101 -7.73 -13.65 -2.11
N GLU A 102 -6.57 -13.85 -2.73
CA GLU A 102 -5.29 -14.10 -2.04
C GLU A 102 -4.91 -12.94 -1.11
N LEU A 103 -5.11 -11.69 -1.55
CA LEU A 103 -4.72 -10.53 -0.76
C LEU A 103 -5.65 -10.33 0.45
N VAL A 104 -6.94 -10.66 0.30
CA VAL A 104 -7.89 -10.71 1.42
C VAL A 104 -7.49 -11.79 2.42
N ALA A 105 -7.11 -12.97 1.94
CA ALA A 105 -6.71 -14.09 2.79
C ALA A 105 -5.43 -13.78 3.59
N ALA A 106 -4.40 -13.22 2.93
CA ALA A 106 -3.19 -12.76 3.60
C ALA A 106 -3.49 -11.70 4.67
N PHE A 107 -4.29 -10.69 4.33
CA PHE A 107 -4.66 -9.63 5.26
C PHE A 107 -5.40 -10.15 6.49
N GLN A 108 -6.38 -11.01 6.30
CA GLN A 108 -7.14 -11.62 7.39
C GLN A 108 -6.29 -12.55 8.25
N ALA A 109 -5.28 -13.23 7.68
CA ALA A 109 -4.34 -14.02 8.46
C ALA A 109 -3.50 -13.16 9.42
N VAL A 110 -3.11 -11.94 9.00
CA VAL A 110 -2.45 -10.96 9.89
C VAL A 110 -3.42 -10.45 10.95
N GLU A 111 -4.67 -10.13 10.60
CA GLU A 111 -5.70 -9.73 11.58
C GLU A 111 -5.92 -10.80 12.65
N GLN A 112 -6.03 -12.07 12.25
CA GLN A 112 -6.16 -13.22 13.16
C GLN A 112 -4.93 -13.34 14.06
N ALA A 113 -3.73 -13.25 13.48
CA ALA A 113 -2.47 -13.34 14.23
C ALA A 113 -2.24 -12.18 15.21
N CYS A 114 -2.89 -11.03 14.97
CA CYS A 114 -2.91 -9.88 15.88
C CYS A 114 -4.13 -9.85 16.81
N GLU A 115 -5.08 -10.78 16.66
CA GLU A 115 -6.36 -10.80 17.38
C GLU A 115 -7.12 -9.45 17.30
N ALA A 116 -7.00 -8.75 16.17
CA ALA A 116 -7.54 -7.41 15.99
C ALA A 116 -7.90 -7.16 14.52
N ARG A 117 -8.98 -6.41 14.29
CA ARG A 117 -9.37 -5.95 12.96
C ARG A 117 -8.63 -4.65 12.61
N ALA A 118 -8.19 -4.54 11.36
CA ALA A 118 -7.62 -3.31 10.83
C ALA A 118 -8.69 -2.23 10.71
N ALA A 119 -8.30 -1.00 11.03
CA ALA A 119 -9.12 0.19 10.79
C ALA A 119 -8.84 0.80 9.41
N ALA A 120 -7.66 0.54 8.84
CA ALA A 120 -7.26 1.04 7.53
C ALA A 120 -6.22 0.12 6.87
N VAL A 121 -6.13 0.22 5.54
CA VAL A 121 -5.07 -0.37 4.72
C VAL A 121 -4.01 0.71 4.48
N MET A 122 -2.74 0.33 4.40
CA MET A 122 -1.67 1.22 3.92
C MET A 122 -0.98 0.62 2.69
N CYS A 123 -0.48 1.49 1.81
CA CYS A 123 0.53 1.10 0.83
C CYS A 123 1.87 0.94 1.55
N ILE A 124 2.66 -0.08 1.21
CA ILE A 124 4.01 -0.19 1.78
C ILE A 124 4.98 0.84 1.18
N GLU A 125 4.74 1.25 -0.07
CA GLU A 125 5.55 2.20 -0.82
C GLU A 125 4.72 2.95 -1.88
N ALA A 126 5.11 4.20 -2.18
CA ALA A 126 4.63 4.96 -3.33
C ALA A 126 5.45 4.60 -4.58
N GLY A 127 5.16 3.45 -5.18
CA GLY A 127 5.66 3.11 -6.49
C GLY A 127 5.03 1.85 -7.06
N GLY A 128 4.81 1.87 -8.38
CA GLY A 128 4.37 0.72 -9.14
C GLY A 128 3.11 0.04 -8.60
N ILE A 129 3.11 -1.28 -8.59
CA ILE A 129 1.93 -2.08 -8.23
C ILE A 129 1.54 -1.98 -6.76
N ASN A 130 2.51 -1.74 -5.87
CA ASN A 130 2.29 -1.62 -4.43
C ASN A 130 1.56 -0.34 -4.01
N SER A 131 1.39 0.59 -4.94
CA SER A 131 0.53 1.77 -4.76
C SER A 131 -0.90 1.58 -5.26
N THR A 132 -1.20 0.50 -6.01
CA THR A 132 -2.51 0.30 -6.63
C THR A 132 -3.28 -0.87 -6.03
N ILE A 133 -2.64 -2.02 -5.78
CA ILE A 133 -3.32 -3.19 -5.20
C ILE A 133 -3.93 -2.97 -3.80
N PRO A 134 -3.40 -2.08 -2.93
CA PRO A 134 -4.06 -1.80 -1.65
C PRO A 134 -5.48 -1.24 -1.82
N PHE A 135 -5.76 -0.55 -2.93
CA PHE A 135 -7.10 -0.05 -3.25
C PHE A 135 -8.07 -1.16 -3.66
N ALA A 136 -7.58 -2.23 -4.29
CA ALA A 136 -8.40 -3.41 -4.58
C ALA A 136 -8.86 -4.07 -3.27
N LEU A 137 -7.91 -4.29 -2.35
CA LEU A 137 -8.19 -4.84 -1.03
C LEU A 137 -9.13 -3.94 -0.20
N ALA A 138 -8.85 -2.65 -0.17
CA ALA A 138 -9.64 -1.67 0.56
C ALA A 138 -11.09 -1.63 0.08
N ALA A 139 -11.32 -1.69 -1.24
CA ALA A 139 -12.65 -1.79 -1.83
C ALA A 139 -13.36 -3.09 -1.44
N ASP A 140 -12.64 -4.21 -1.38
CA ASP A 140 -13.22 -5.50 -0.97
C ASP A 140 -13.60 -5.59 0.50
N LEU A 141 -12.82 -4.96 1.37
CA LEU A 141 -13.04 -4.97 2.81
C LEU A 141 -13.89 -3.79 3.31
N GLY A 142 -14.16 -2.79 2.45
CA GLY A 142 -14.82 -1.55 2.85
C GLY A 142 -13.99 -0.73 3.84
N LEU A 143 -12.65 -0.81 3.72
CA LEU A 143 -11.71 -0.09 4.57
C LEU A 143 -11.17 1.16 3.85
N PRO A 144 -10.81 2.23 4.58
CA PRO A 144 -10.08 3.34 4.01
C PRO A 144 -8.62 2.96 3.73
N VAL A 145 -7.99 3.69 2.82
CA VAL A 145 -6.53 3.71 2.63
C VAL A 145 -5.99 4.98 3.29
N VAL A 146 -4.86 4.87 4.01
CA VAL A 146 -4.20 6.03 4.61
C VAL A 146 -3.27 6.70 3.59
N ASP A 147 -3.31 8.03 3.50
CA ASP A 147 -2.42 8.83 2.65
C ASP A 147 -1.00 8.92 3.24
N ALA A 148 -0.34 7.77 3.27
CA ALA A 148 1.03 7.61 3.70
C ALA A 148 1.55 6.23 3.26
N ASP A 149 2.87 6.06 3.32
CA ASP A 149 3.52 4.77 3.12
C ASP A 149 4.76 4.63 4.01
N GLY A 150 5.54 3.58 3.77
CA GLY A 150 6.80 3.33 4.45
C GLY A 150 8.04 3.93 3.77
N MET A 151 8.00 4.41 2.53
CA MET A 151 9.22 4.67 1.74
C MET A 151 9.21 5.95 0.86
N GLY A 152 8.04 6.44 0.45
CA GLY A 152 7.85 7.62 -0.41
C GLY A 152 8.22 7.42 -1.88
N ARG A 153 8.76 6.25 -2.21
CA ARG A 153 9.15 5.79 -3.55
C ARG A 153 9.24 4.26 -3.55
N ALA A 154 9.41 3.62 -4.71
CA ALA A 154 9.67 2.18 -4.73
C ALA A 154 11.09 1.81 -4.25
N PHE A 155 11.22 0.69 -3.53
CA PHE A 155 12.51 0.14 -3.14
C PHE A 155 12.47 -1.39 -2.98
N PRO A 156 13.59 -2.12 -3.10
CA PRO A 156 13.54 -3.54 -3.42
C PRO A 156 13.17 -4.45 -2.25
N GLU A 157 13.49 -4.08 -1.00
CA GLU A 157 13.42 -5.02 0.13
C GLU A 157 12.60 -4.47 1.31
N VAL A 158 11.86 -5.38 1.96
CA VAL A 158 10.91 -5.08 3.05
C VAL A 158 11.53 -4.25 4.18
N GLN A 159 12.76 -4.53 4.60
CA GLN A 159 13.41 -3.84 5.72
C GLN A 159 13.79 -2.38 5.43
N MET A 160 13.72 -1.93 4.18
CA MET A 160 14.23 -0.62 3.81
C MET A 160 13.21 0.51 4.06
N VAL A 161 11.99 0.16 4.46
CA VAL A 161 10.96 1.12 4.83
C VAL A 161 11.28 1.79 6.18
N SER A 162 10.80 3.03 6.32
CA SER A 162 10.86 3.83 7.54
C SER A 162 10.45 3.05 8.79
N PHE A 163 9.41 2.21 8.73
CA PHE A 163 8.98 1.39 9.87
C PHE A 163 10.12 0.55 10.46
N ALA A 164 10.87 -0.15 9.61
CA ALA A 164 12.03 -0.93 10.04
C ALA A 164 13.18 -0.05 10.51
N ALA A 165 13.40 1.11 9.88
CA ALA A 165 14.39 2.10 10.35
C ALA A 165 14.08 2.61 11.77
N TYR A 166 12.79 2.68 12.15
CA TYR A 166 12.32 2.98 13.51
C TYR A 166 12.25 1.75 14.43
N GLY A 167 12.73 0.58 14.00
CA GLY A 167 12.77 -0.65 14.79
C GLY A 167 11.43 -1.37 14.93
N LEU A 168 10.43 -1.05 14.08
CA LEU A 168 9.15 -1.73 14.08
C LEU A 168 9.23 -3.04 13.25
N PRO A 169 8.65 -4.14 13.73
CA PRO A 169 8.80 -5.43 13.07
C PRO A 169 7.89 -5.54 11.84
N ALA A 170 8.40 -6.19 10.78
CA ALA A 170 7.61 -6.53 9.59
C ALA A 170 6.55 -7.61 9.85
N THR A 171 6.73 -8.41 10.92
CA THR A 171 5.89 -9.57 11.22
C THR A 171 4.96 -9.36 12.43
N PRO A 172 3.79 -10.04 12.50
CA PRO A 172 3.32 -11.10 11.61
C PRO A 172 3.13 -10.62 10.17
N MET A 173 3.68 -11.40 9.23
CA MET A 173 3.56 -11.19 7.79
C MET A 173 2.85 -12.41 7.23
N ALA A 174 1.85 -12.21 6.39
CA ALA A 174 1.21 -13.30 5.67
C ALA A 174 1.48 -13.16 4.18
N ILE A 175 1.83 -14.25 3.52
CA ILE A 175 2.03 -14.34 2.07
C ILE A 175 1.00 -15.33 1.55
N ALA A 176 0.36 -15.00 0.43
CA ALA A 176 -0.64 -15.83 -0.20
C ALA A 176 -0.50 -15.85 -1.73
N ASP A 177 -0.83 -17.00 -2.32
CA ASP A 177 -0.82 -17.24 -3.76
C ASP A 177 -2.24 -17.42 -4.34
N GLU A 178 -2.34 -17.44 -5.66
CA GLU A 178 -3.57 -17.64 -6.42
C GLU A 178 -4.15 -19.07 -6.30
N HIS A 179 -3.38 -20.01 -5.75
CA HIS A 179 -3.86 -21.36 -5.44
C HIS A 179 -4.61 -21.41 -4.10
N GLY A 180 -4.55 -20.33 -3.31
CA GLY A 180 -5.21 -20.22 -2.00
C GLY A 180 -4.33 -20.67 -0.85
N ASN A 181 -3.03 -20.88 -1.06
CA ASN A 181 -2.09 -21.11 0.03
C ASN A 181 -1.91 -19.81 0.82
N VAL A 182 -1.79 -19.92 2.14
CA VAL A 182 -1.50 -18.79 3.02
C VAL A 182 -0.45 -19.21 4.03
N THR A 183 0.69 -18.52 4.03
CA THR A 183 1.78 -18.75 4.97
C THR A 183 1.96 -17.56 5.88
N LEU A 184 1.89 -17.77 7.19
CA LEU A 184 2.15 -16.74 8.20
C LEU A 184 3.59 -16.87 8.71
N LEU A 185 4.37 -15.81 8.54
CA LEU A 185 5.74 -15.68 9.01
C LEU A 185 5.82 -14.88 10.31
N ARG A 186 6.62 -15.41 11.24
CA ARG A 186 7.12 -14.70 12.42
C ARG A 186 8.63 -14.81 12.43
N THR A 187 9.32 -13.68 12.35
CA THR A 187 10.76 -13.63 12.16
C THR A 187 11.44 -12.78 13.21
N THR A 188 12.74 -12.98 13.36
CA THR A 188 13.58 -12.24 14.32
C THR A 188 13.90 -10.83 13.85
N SER A 189 13.83 -10.57 12.54
CA SER A 189 14.07 -9.25 11.94
C SER A 189 13.33 -9.08 10.61
N ALA A 190 13.32 -7.86 10.08
CA ALA A 190 12.73 -7.57 8.77
C ALA A 190 13.56 -8.18 7.63
N GLU A 191 14.88 -8.27 7.76
CA GLU A 191 15.77 -8.95 6.81
C GLU A 191 15.47 -10.46 6.75
N TRP A 192 15.16 -11.07 7.90
CA TRP A 192 14.71 -12.47 7.91
C TRP A 192 13.31 -12.64 7.32
N ALA A 193 12.41 -11.67 7.52
CA ALA A 193 11.10 -11.67 6.87
C ALA A 193 11.25 -11.63 5.35
N GLU A 194 12.07 -10.71 4.84
CA GLU A 194 12.42 -10.58 3.42
C GLU A 194 13.01 -11.89 2.87
N ARG A 195 14.03 -12.43 3.54
CA ARG A 195 14.73 -13.64 3.09
C ARG A 195 13.81 -14.85 2.98
N LEU A 196 13.00 -15.09 4.01
CA LEU A 196 12.06 -16.22 4.03
C LEU A 196 10.88 -15.99 3.08
N GLY A 197 10.37 -14.76 3.03
CA GLY A 197 9.30 -14.37 2.12
C GLY A 197 9.69 -14.57 0.66
N ARG A 198 10.89 -14.13 0.25
CA ARG A 198 11.38 -14.36 -1.11
C ARG A 198 11.55 -15.84 -1.44
N ALA A 199 12.03 -16.66 -0.50
CA ALA A 199 12.16 -18.09 -0.72
C ALA A 199 10.79 -18.75 -0.95
N LEU A 200 9.77 -18.32 -0.21
CA LEU A 200 8.39 -18.77 -0.41
C LEU A 200 7.83 -18.32 -1.76
N VAL A 201 7.97 -17.03 -2.10
CA VAL A 201 7.50 -16.48 -3.38
C VAL A 201 8.11 -17.22 -4.57
N VAL A 202 9.39 -17.63 -4.49
CA VAL A 202 10.01 -18.47 -5.52
C VAL A 202 9.31 -19.82 -5.65
N ALA A 203 8.99 -20.48 -4.54
CA ALA A 203 8.27 -21.75 -4.55
C ALA A 203 6.82 -21.59 -5.06
N GLU A 204 6.20 -20.44 -4.83
CA GLU A 204 4.85 -20.09 -5.29
C GLU A 204 4.81 -19.58 -6.75
N GLY A 205 5.91 -19.70 -7.50
CA GLY A 205 5.93 -19.36 -8.93
C GLY A 205 6.37 -17.93 -9.26
N GLY A 206 7.04 -17.25 -8.34
CA GLY A 206 7.82 -16.03 -8.61
C GLY A 206 7.12 -14.70 -8.34
N ALA A 207 5.83 -14.70 -8.01
CA ALA A 207 5.10 -13.53 -7.52
C ALA A 207 3.93 -13.94 -6.63
N SER A 208 3.80 -13.28 -5.48
CA SER A 208 2.71 -13.51 -4.52
C SER A 208 2.36 -12.21 -3.80
N VAL A 209 1.13 -12.13 -3.30
CA VAL A 209 0.69 -11.00 -2.51
C VAL A 209 0.97 -11.23 -1.03
N LEU A 210 1.04 -10.15 -0.27
CA LEU A 210 1.32 -10.24 1.16
C LEU A 210 0.70 -9.10 1.96
N ALA A 211 0.47 -9.39 3.23
CA ALA A 211 0.13 -8.43 4.25
C ALA A 211 1.24 -8.40 5.30
N GLN A 212 1.67 -7.21 5.71
CA GLN A 212 2.81 -7.03 6.59
C GLN A 212 2.74 -5.74 7.40
N TYR A 213 3.69 -5.54 8.29
CA TYR A 213 3.79 -4.35 9.16
C TYR A 213 2.44 -3.99 9.81
N PRO A 214 1.86 -4.87 10.63
CA PRO A 214 0.74 -4.47 11.47
C PRO A 214 1.22 -3.44 12.48
N LEU A 215 0.73 -2.20 12.37
CA LEU A 215 1.13 -1.07 13.19
C LEU A 215 -0.07 -0.47 13.92
N ARG A 216 0.15 -0.04 15.16
CA ARG A 216 -0.80 0.81 15.88
C ARG A 216 -0.75 2.23 15.34
N GLY A 217 -1.88 2.94 15.34
CA GLY A 217 -1.99 4.29 14.81
C GLY A 217 -0.97 5.26 15.41
N LEU A 218 -0.62 5.11 16.70
CA LEU A 218 0.44 5.90 17.33
C LEU A 218 1.81 5.69 16.66
N ASP A 219 2.22 4.44 16.47
CA ASP A 219 3.49 4.11 15.84
C ASP A 219 3.47 4.51 14.36
N PHE A 220 2.39 4.17 13.65
CA PHE A 220 2.19 4.54 12.25
C PHE A 220 2.33 6.05 12.04
N LYS A 221 1.64 6.87 12.83
CA LYS A 221 1.71 8.35 12.73
C LYS A 221 3.11 8.90 12.96
N ARG A 222 3.93 8.24 13.79
CA ARG A 222 5.31 8.63 14.11
C ARG A 222 6.28 8.24 13.00
N THR A 223 6.05 7.11 12.33
CA THR A 223 7.05 6.49 11.47
C THR A 223 6.74 6.57 9.99
N ALA A 224 5.47 6.72 9.59
CA ALA A 224 5.06 6.76 8.19
C ALA A 224 5.47 8.05 7.48
N ILE A 225 5.72 7.95 6.18
CA ILE A 225 5.95 9.09 5.30
C ILE A 225 4.59 9.52 4.76
N ARG A 226 4.15 10.73 5.13
CA ARG A 226 2.79 11.22 4.89
C ARG A 226 2.64 11.89 3.52
N GLY A 227 1.42 11.85 2.98
CA GLY A 227 1.03 12.57 1.77
C GLY A 227 1.55 11.96 0.47
N THR A 228 2.07 10.74 0.50
CA THR A 228 2.74 10.13 -0.66
C THR A 228 1.74 9.73 -1.75
N LEU A 229 0.51 9.33 -1.39
CA LEU A 229 -0.54 9.01 -2.35
C LEU A 229 -1.16 10.28 -2.92
N SER A 230 -1.33 11.32 -2.11
CA SER A 230 -1.74 12.65 -2.61
C SER A 230 -0.72 13.22 -3.58
N LEU A 231 0.58 13.08 -3.30
CA LEU A 231 1.66 13.47 -4.21
C LEU A 231 1.59 12.68 -5.53
N ALA A 232 1.41 11.35 -5.47
CA ALA A 232 1.25 10.54 -6.66
C ALA A 232 0.05 11.01 -7.52
N LEU A 233 -1.11 11.22 -6.88
CA LEU A 233 -2.30 11.71 -7.56
C LEU A 233 -2.08 13.09 -8.21
N GLU A 234 -1.38 13.99 -7.53
CA GLU A 234 -1.05 15.32 -8.06
C GLU A 234 -0.14 15.23 -9.30
N ILE A 235 0.90 14.39 -9.23
CA ILE A 235 1.82 14.14 -10.36
C ILE A 235 1.04 13.57 -11.55
N GLY A 236 0.22 12.55 -11.30
CA GLY A 236 -0.57 11.90 -12.33
C GLY A 236 -1.55 12.83 -13.02
N ALA A 237 -2.31 13.62 -12.25
CA ALA A 237 -3.23 14.61 -12.78
C ALA A 237 -2.51 15.67 -13.62
N GLY A 238 -1.33 16.13 -13.18
CA GLY A 238 -0.50 17.08 -13.91
C GLY A 238 -0.03 16.53 -15.26
N LEU A 239 0.48 15.30 -15.28
CA LEU A 239 0.96 14.64 -16.50
C LEU A 239 -0.19 14.35 -17.48
N ARG A 240 -1.32 13.84 -16.97
CA ARG A 240 -2.50 13.57 -17.79
C ARG A 240 -3.06 14.86 -18.40
N GLY A 241 -3.10 15.95 -17.63
CA GLY A 241 -3.55 17.26 -18.09
C GLY A 241 -2.66 17.90 -19.16
N ALA A 242 -1.34 17.69 -19.09
CA ALA A 242 -0.38 18.18 -20.09
C ALA A 242 -0.39 17.37 -21.40
N GLY A 243 -0.92 16.14 -21.39
CA GLY A 243 -1.04 15.28 -22.57
C GLY A 243 0.33 14.97 -23.21
N ARG A 244 0.41 15.07 -24.55
CA ARG A 244 1.65 14.79 -25.32
C ARG A 244 2.68 15.92 -25.29
N GLN A 245 2.43 17.02 -24.58
CA GLN A 245 3.38 18.11 -24.43
C GLN A 245 4.38 17.81 -23.31
N GLY A 246 5.19 16.75 -23.50
CA GLY A 246 6.06 16.20 -22.46
C GLY A 246 6.97 17.22 -21.78
N ASN A 247 7.48 18.20 -22.52
CA ASN A 247 8.35 19.25 -21.96
C ASN A 247 7.61 20.16 -20.97
N VAL A 248 6.36 20.55 -21.28
CA VAL A 248 5.53 21.38 -20.38
C VAL A 248 5.21 20.62 -19.10
N ALA A 249 4.96 19.31 -19.23
CA ALA A 249 4.67 18.44 -18.10
C ALA A 249 5.89 18.30 -17.17
N ILE A 250 7.08 18.06 -17.74
CA ILE A 250 8.33 17.93 -16.99
C ILE A 250 8.72 19.26 -16.33
N GLU A 251 8.61 20.39 -17.03
CA GLU A 251 8.88 21.72 -16.46
C GLU A 251 7.96 22.05 -15.28
N SER A 252 6.65 21.81 -15.46
CA SER A 252 5.64 22.01 -14.42
C SER A 252 5.94 21.16 -13.18
N LEU A 253 6.22 19.87 -13.36
CA LEU A 253 6.61 18.98 -12.27
C LEU A 253 7.91 19.40 -11.60
N THR A 254 8.93 19.78 -12.38
CA THR A 254 10.23 20.22 -11.87
C THR A 254 10.07 21.45 -10.97
N HIS A 255 9.33 22.45 -11.42
CA HIS A 255 9.05 23.65 -10.60
C HIS A 255 8.26 23.30 -9.34
N ARG A 256 7.22 22.48 -9.47
CA ARG A 256 6.28 22.17 -8.40
C ARG A 256 6.86 21.27 -7.32
N LEU A 257 7.69 20.30 -7.73
CA LEU A 257 8.42 19.39 -6.83
C LEU A 257 9.76 19.97 -6.36
N ARG A 258 10.12 21.19 -6.81
CA ARG A 258 11.44 21.79 -6.60
C ARG A 258 12.58 20.85 -7.05
N GLY A 259 12.33 20.10 -8.12
CA GLY A 259 13.28 19.17 -8.71
C GLY A 259 14.32 19.89 -9.56
N ALA A 260 15.30 19.12 -10.04
CA ALA A 260 16.28 19.57 -11.01
C ALA A 260 16.36 18.56 -12.16
N VAL A 261 16.51 19.04 -13.39
CA VAL A 261 16.72 18.18 -14.55
C VAL A 261 18.19 17.75 -14.57
N ILE A 262 18.44 16.44 -14.48
CA ILE A 262 19.78 15.87 -14.48
C ILE A 262 20.29 15.48 -15.88
N PHE A 263 19.38 15.27 -16.84
CA PHE A 263 19.72 14.87 -18.20
C PHE A 263 18.58 15.18 -19.20
N HIS A 264 18.95 15.55 -20.43
CA HIS A 264 18.07 15.58 -21.61
C HIS A 264 18.66 14.63 -22.66
N GLY A 265 17.86 13.69 -23.16
CA GLY A 265 18.25 12.71 -24.18
C GLY A 265 17.28 12.64 -25.33
#